data_AF-A0A830CHF3-F1
#
_entry.id   AF-A0A830CHF3-F1
#
_cell.length_a   1.000
_cell.length_b   1.000
_cell.length_c   1.000
_cell.angle_alpha   90.00
_cell.angle_beta   90.00
_cell.angle_gamma   90.00
#
_symmetry.space_group_name_H-M   'P 1'
#
loop_
_entity.id
_entity.type
_entity.pdbx_description
1 polymer ?
#
loop_
_entity_poly.entity_id
_entity_poly.type
_entity_poly.pdbx_seq_one_letter_code
_entity_poly.pdbx_strand_id
1 'polypeptide(L)'
;MYIIKLIIRVPLTKQPRYRTRKGGVAVNVLGVPNRNMKFIYVLSGWEGSAADSRVLRDAICKPNGLRVPSGNYYLCDCAYANGPGFLAPYRGVRYHLKEWSNSPSGPQDYKELFNLRHAKARNVIERSFRVLKQRWAILRSSAFVISH
;
A
#
# COMPACT_ATOMS: atom_id res chain seq x y z
N MET A 1 -3.40 -4.86 0.09
CA MET A 1 -3.51 -3.51 0.68
C MET A 1 -2.22 -2.75 0.41
N TYR A 2 -2.31 -1.47 0.05
CA TYR A 2 -1.13 -0.66 -0.23
C TYR A 2 -1.39 0.82 0.06
N ILE A 3 -0.38 1.53 0.54
CA ILE A 3 -0.42 2.98 0.73
C ILE A 3 0.28 3.65 -0.44
N ILE A 4 -0.43 4.55 -1.11
CA ILE A 4 0.17 5.49 -2.05
C ILE A 4 0.36 6.85 -1.38
N LYS A 5 1.42 7.55 -1.78
CA LYS A 5 1.64 8.96 -1.43
C LYS A 5 1.12 9.81 -2.59
N LEU A 6 0.16 10.69 -2.30
CA LEU A 6 -0.32 11.69 -3.26
C LEU A 6 0.32 13.04 -2.95
N ILE A 7 1.05 13.59 -3.91
CA ILE A 7 1.76 14.85 -3.72
C ILE A 7 0.75 15.99 -3.64
N ILE A 8 0.89 16.84 -2.63
CA ILE A 8 0.02 17.98 -2.36
C ILE A 8 0.84 19.25 -2.19
N ARG A 9 0.16 20.39 -2.29
CA ARG A 9 0.61 21.72 -1.90
C ARG A 9 -0.17 22.12 -0.65
N VAL A 10 0.55 22.53 0.39
CA VAL A 10 -0.03 23.10 1.61
C VAL A 10 0.79 24.32 2.02
N PRO A 11 0.20 25.25 2.78
CA PRO A 11 0.94 26.38 3.35
C PRO A 11 2.20 25.91 4.09
N LEU A 12 3.27 26.72 4.04
CA LEU A 12 4.57 26.39 4.65
C LEU A 12 4.45 25.95 6.12
N THR A 13 3.53 26.57 6.86
CA THR A 13 3.23 26.24 8.27
C THR A 13 2.70 24.82 8.47
N LYS A 14 1.98 24.26 7.49
CA LYS A 14 1.42 22.91 7.54
C LYS A 14 2.34 21.86 6.90
N GLN A 15 3.35 22.26 6.11
CA GLN A 15 4.24 21.33 5.39
C GLN A 15 4.97 20.30 6.27
N PRO A 16 5.44 20.62 7.50
CA PRO A 16 6.13 19.64 8.34
C PRO A 16 5.31 18.37 8.58
N ARG A 17 4.00 18.50 8.75
CA ARG A 17 3.08 17.36 8.96
C ARG A 17 2.98 16.44 7.74
N TYR A 18 3.02 17.01 6.54
CA TYR A 18 2.85 16.27 5.28
C TYR A 18 4.18 15.86 4.64
N ARG A 19 5.31 16.19 5.27
CA ARG A 19 6.63 15.86 4.75
C ARG A 19 6.88 14.35 4.81
N THR A 20 7.22 13.78 3.67
CA THR A 20 7.60 12.37 3.52
C THR A 20 9.09 12.19 3.78
N ARG A 21 9.52 10.94 4.04
CA ARG A 21 10.95 10.58 4.16
C ARG A 21 11.78 10.94 2.91
N LYS A 22 11.14 11.08 1.75
CA LYS A 22 11.79 11.47 0.47
C LYS A 22 11.83 12.99 0.26
N GLY A 23 11.53 13.80 1.28
CA GLY A 23 11.58 15.27 1.22
C GLY A 23 10.35 15.94 0.60
N GLY A 24 9.52 15.21 -0.16
CA GLY A 24 8.29 15.74 -0.75
C GLY A 24 7.14 15.90 0.24
N VAL A 25 6.14 16.71 -0.10
CA VAL A 25 4.91 16.96 0.67
C VAL A 25 3.77 16.12 0.08
N ALA A 26 3.16 15.23 0.87
CA ALA A 26 2.13 14.32 0.39
C ALA A 26 1.07 13.99 1.45
N VAL A 27 -0.09 13.50 1.00
CA VAL A 27 -1.02 12.72 1.84
C VAL A 27 -0.85 11.23 1.60
N ASN A 28 -1.13 10.44 2.63
CA ASN A 28 -1.23 8.99 2.55
C ASN A 28 -2.64 8.61 2.12
N VAL A 29 -2.73 7.70 1.15
CA VAL A 29 -3.97 7.05 0.77
C VAL A 29 -3.78 5.54 0.83
N LEU A 30 -4.49 4.90 1.74
CA LEU A 30 -4.59 3.45 1.82
C LEU A 30 -5.65 2.98 0.82
N GLY A 31 -5.29 2.04 -0.06
CA GLY A 31 -6.23 1.40 -0.95
C GLY A 31 -6.14 -0.13 -0.90
N VAL A 32 -7.30 -0.76 -1.03
CA VAL A 32 -7.44 -2.22 -1.06
C VAL A 32 -8.16 -2.60 -2.34
N PRO A 33 -7.43 -2.93 -3.42
CA PRO A 33 -8.03 -3.53 -4.60
C PRO A 33 -8.18 -5.05 -4.42
N ASN A 34 -9.22 -5.61 -5.02
CA ASN A 34 -9.38 -7.05 -5.16
C ASN A 34 -8.63 -7.60 -6.39
N ARG A 35 -8.73 -8.91 -6.65
CA ARG A 35 -8.07 -9.58 -7.79
C ARG A 35 -8.48 -9.03 -9.16
N ASN A 36 -9.67 -8.43 -9.25
CA ASN A 36 -10.21 -7.82 -10.47
C ASN A 36 -9.86 -6.32 -10.59
N MET A 37 -8.89 -5.84 -9.79
CA MET A 37 -8.47 -4.43 -9.73
C MET A 37 -9.58 -3.45 -9.31
N LYS A 38 -10.67 -3.93 -8.70
CA LYS A 38 -11.72 -3.08 -8.11
C LYS A 38 -11.35 -2.73 -6.67
N PHE A 39 -11.34 -1.44 -6.34
CA PHE A 39 -11.10 -0.96 -4.98
C PHE A 39 -12.33 -1.26 -4.12
N ILE A 40 -12.14 -2.10 -3.10
CA ILE A 40 -13.18 -2.46 -2.12
C ILE A 40 -13.10 -1.58 -0.87
N TYR A 41 -11.98 -0.89 -0.67
CA TYR A 41 -11.79 0.07 0.41
C TYR A 41 -10.74 1.11 0.02
N VAL A 42 -11.00 2.37 0.38
CA VAL A 42 -10.07 3.49 0.23
C VAL A 42 -10.17 4.35 1.48
N LEU A 43 -9.02 4.67 2.09
CA LEU A 43 -8.90 5.64 3.18
C LEU A 43 -7.88 6.70 2.78
N SER A 44 -8.33 7.96 2.74
CA SER A 44 -7.51 9.13 2.42
C SER A 44 -7.46 10.12 3.58
N GLY A 45 -6.60 11.14 3.49
CA GLY A 45 -6.55 12.25 4.42
C GLY A 45 -5.52 12.12 5.54
N TRP A 46 -4.75 11.03 5.56
CA TRP A 46 -3.63 10.87 6.48
C TRP A 46 -2.43 11.70 6.05
N GLU A 47 -1.70 12.27 7.00
CA GLU A 47 -0.55 13.09 6.66
C GLU A 47 0.61 12.26 6.09
N GLY A 48 1.42 12.86 5.21
CA GLY A 48 2.55 12.18 4.55
C GLY A 48 3.59 11.59 5.50
N SER A 49 3.74 12.19 6.69
CA SER A 49 4.63 11.75 7.77
C SER A 49 4.06 10.61 8.62
N ALA A 50 2.75 10.36 8.55
CA ALA A 50 2.11 9.31 9.35
C ALA A 50 2.67 7.94 9.00
N ALA A 51 2.95 7.14 10.03
CA ALA A 51 3.40 5.77 9.87
C ALA A 51 2.29 4.89 9.27
N ASP A 52 2.66 3.99 8.38
CA ASP A 52 1.77 3.04 7.70
C ASP A 52 0.90 2.24 8.69
N SER A 53 1.47 1.84 9.83
CA SER A 53 0.75 1.14 10.91
C SER A 53 -0.37 1.98 11.53
N ARG A 54 -0.18 3.30 11.65
CA ARG A 54 -1.20 4.23 12.17
C ARG A 54 -2.36 4.39 11.20
N VAL A 55 -2.06 4.52 9.90
CA VAL A 55 -3.07 4.58 8.84
C VAL A 55 -3.90 3.31 8.80
N LEU A 56 -3.26 2.14 8.94
CA LEU A 56 -3.97 0.86 9.00
C LEU A 56 -4.84 0.74 10.25
N ARG A 57 -4.32 1.12 11.43
CA ARG A 57 -5.10 1.08 12.67
C ARG A 57 -6.37 1.89 12.56
N ASP A 58 -6.28 3.11 12.01
CA ASP A 58 -7.45 3.95 11.76
C ASP A 58 -8.43 3.32 10.76
N ALA A 59 -7.93 2.71 9.69
CA ALA A 59 -8.78 1.98 8.76
C ALA A 59 -9.59 0.89 9.45
N ILE A 60 -9.00 0.15 10.39
CA ILE A 60 -9.67 -0.95 11.09
C ILE A 60 -10.63 -0.43 12.18
N CYS A 61 -10.25 0.61 12.92
CA CYS A 61 -11.01 1.11 14.07
C CYS A 61 -12.23 1.96 13.70
N LYS A 62 -12.35 2.44 12.45
CA LYS A 62 -13.53 3.20 12.01
C LYS A 62 -14.81 2.36 12.10
N PRO A 63 -15.97 2.97 12.43
CA PRO A 63 -17.26 2.26 12.45
C PRO A 63 -17.55 1.50 11.14
N ASN A 64 -17.37 2.19 10.01
CA ASN A 64 -17.42 1.63 8.65
C ASN A 64 -16.01 1.32 8.10
N GLY A 65 -15.13 0.87 8.98
CA GLY A 65 -13.73 0.61 8.69
C GLY A 65 -13.50 -0.62 7.83
N LEU A 66 -12.24 -0.82 7.45
CA LEU A 66 -11.78 -1.98 6.72
C LEU A 66 -12.08 -3.25 7.52
N ARG A 67 -13.02 -4.05 7.01
CA ARG A 67 -13.31 -5.39 7.54
C ARG A 67 -12.59 -6.45 6.73
N VAL A 68 -12.06 -7.44 7.44
CA VAL A 68 -11.50 -8.65 6.83
C VAL A 68 -12.65 -9.65 6.70
N PRO A 69 -13.02 -10.08 5.48
CA PRO A 69 -14.03 -11.11 5.32
C PRO A 69 -13.59 -12.41 6.00
N SER A 70 -14.53 -13.15 6.59
CA SER A 70 -14.21 -14.43 7.24
C SER A 70 -13.50 -15.38 6.26
N GLY A 71 -12.48 -16.10 6.74
CA GLY A 71 -11.64 -16.99 5.93
C GLY A 71 -10.71 -16.30 4.93
N ASN A 72 -10.63 -14.96 4.93
CA ASN A 72 -9.78 -14.20 4.01
C ASN A 72 -8.69 -13.41 4.74
N TYR A 73 -7.65 -13.03 3.99
CA TYR A 73 -6.54 -12.22 4.49
C TYR A 73 -6.19 -11.13 3.48
N TYR A 74 -5.86 -9.93 3.97
CA TYR A 74 -5.25 -8.88 3.16
C TYR A 74 -3.74 -9.02 3.13
N LEU A 75 -3.19 -9.03 1.92
CA LEU A 75 -1.74 -8.97 1.72
C LEU A 75 -1.22 -7.56 2.01
N CYS A 76 -0.16 -7.47 2.80
CA CYS A 76 0.43 -6.25 3.31
C CYS A 76 1.90 -6.12 2.92
N ASP A 77 2.46 -4.93 3.05
CA ASP A 77 3.91 -4.76 2.94
C ASP A 77 4.68 -5.35 4.11
N CYS A 78 5.97 -5.59 3.91
CA CYS A 78 6.88 -6.06 4.96
C CYS A 78 6.97 -5.10 6.17
N ALA A 79 6.58 -3.84 5.98
CA ALA A 79 6.50 -2.81 7.01
C ALA A 79 5.32 -3.01 7.99
N TYR A 80 4.36 -3.87 7.67
CA TYR A 80 3.24 -4.20 8.53
C TYR A 80 3.55 -5.39 9.43
N ALA A 81 2.98 -5.39 10.63
CA ALA A 81 2.99 -6.55 11.50
C ALA A 81 2.00 -7.60 10.97
N ASN A 82 2.38 -8.88 11.06
CA ASN A 82 1.46 -9.99 10.84
C ASN A 82 0.43 -10.02 11.97
N GLY A 83 -0.82 -10.30 11.63
CA GLY A 83 -1.90 -10.43 12.61
C GLY A 83 -3.17 -11.01 11.99
N PRO A 84 -4.21 -11.26 12.79
CA PRO A 84 -5.47 -11.78 12.28
C PRO A 84 -5.98 -10.95 11.09
N GLY A 85 -6.12 -11.61 9.93
CA GLY A 85 -6.61 -10.99 8.70
C GLY A 85 -5.59 -10.19 7.88
N PHE A 86 -4.33 -10.07 8.30
CA PHE A 86 -3.28 -9.34 7.59
C PHE A 86 -2.00 -10.16 7.47
N LEU A 87 -1.54 -10.38 6.23
CA LEU A 87 -0.36 -11.17 5.93
C LEU A 87 0.70 -10.32 5.24
N ALA A 88 1.86 -10.20 5.87
CA ALA A 88 3.09 -9.65 5.33
C ALA A 88 4.00 -10.79 4.85
N PRO A 89 4.90 -10.53 3.88
CA PRO A 89 5.84 -11.53 3.39
C PRO A 89 6.84 -11.96 4.49
N TYR A 90 7.38 -13.18 4.37
CA TYR A 90 8.48 -13.63 5.20
C TYR A 90 9.71 -12.75 4.97
N ARG A 91 10.26 -12.21 6.05
CA ARG A 91 11.48 -11.37 6.02
C ARG A 91 12.72 -12.24 5.85
N GLY A 92 13.72 -11.70 5.16
CA GLY A 92 14.99 -12.42 4.90
C GLY A 92 14.87 -13.58 3.91
N VAL A 93 13.73 -13.72 3.23
CA VAL A 93 13.46 -14.75 2.22
C VAL A 93 13.26 -14.05 0.87
N ARG A 94 13.71 -14.68 -0.22
CA ARG A 94 13.57 -14.18 -1.60
C ARG A 94 12.12 -13.71 -1.87
N TYR A 95 11.95 -12.57 -2.51
CA TYR A 95 10.62 -11.92 -2.65
C TYR A 95 10.38 -11.28 -4.02
N HIS A 96 11.38 -10.65 -4.61
CA HIS A 96 11.23 -9.94 -5.87
C HIS A 96 11.09 -10.92 -7.03
N LEU A 97 10.12 -10.69 -7.92
CA LEU A 97 9.86 -11.58 -9.05
C LEU A 97 11.06 -11.77 -9.99
N LYS A 98 11.94 -10.77 -10.07
CA LYS A 98 13.18 -10.82 -10.86
C LYS A 98 14.21 -11.83 -10.31
N GLU A 99 14.19 -12.11 -9.01
CA GLU A 99 15.10 -13.08 -8.39
C GLU A 99 14.77 -14.51 -8.85
N TRP A 100 13.51 -14.75 -9.27
CA TRP A 100 13.03 -16.03 -9.79
C TRP A 100 13.22 -16.19 -11.29
N SER A 101 13.28 -15.11 -12.07
CA SER A 101 13.59 -15.21 -13.50
C SER A 101 15.06 -15.53 -13.76
N ASN A 102 15.94 -15.15 -12.82
CA ASN A 102 17.38 -15.31 -12.94
C ASN A 102 17.91 -16.61 -12.33
N SER A 103 17.04 -17.40 -11.71
CA SER A 103 17.39 -18.65 -11.03
C SER A 103 16.51 -19.76 -11.63
N PRO A 104 17.08 -20.76 -12.33
CA PRO A 104 16.30 -21.82 -12.96
C PRO A 104 15.59 -22.72 -11.94
N SER A 105 16.01 -22.68 -10.68
CA SER A 105 15.34 -23.37 -9.59
C SER A 105 14.15 -22.56 -9.07
N GLY A 106 12.99 -23.23 -8.98
CA GLY A 106 11.78 -22.67 -8.38
C GLY A 106 11.93 -22.43 -6.86
N PRO A 107 10.85 -22.05 -6.17
CA PRO A 107 10.86 -21.93 -4.71
C PRO A 107 11.36 -23.20 -4.04
N GLN A 108 12.32 -23.06 -3.13
CA GLN A 108 12.98 -24.17 -2.44
C GLN A 108 12.19 -24.65 -1.21
N ASP A 109 11.43 -23.75 -0.57
CA ASP A 109 10.65 -24.06 0.61
C ASP A 109 9.27 -23.38 0.60
N TYR A 110 8.48 -23.64 1.66
CA TYR A 110 7.14 -23.08 1.79
C TYR A 110 7.16 -21.54 1.98
N LYS A 111 8.24 -20.96 2.54
CA LYS A 111 8.37 -19.52 2.75
C LYS A 111 8.64 -18.80 1.44
N GLU A 112 9.52 -19.34 0.61
CA GLU A 112 9.80 -18.88 -0.74
C GLU A 112 8.57 -19.01 -1.63
N LEU A 113 7.85 -20.13 -1.54
CA LEU A 113 6.61 -20.34 -2.28
C LEU A 113 5.54 -19.31 -1.87
N PHE A 114 5.42 -19.05 -0.57
CA PHE A 114 4.53 -18.02 -0.05
C PHE A 114 4.92 -16.63 -0.56
N ASN A 115 6.19 -16.25 -0.46
CA ASN A 115 6.68 -14.95 -0.91
C ASN A 115 6.51 -14.76 -2.42
N LEU A 116 6.74 -15.80 -3.23
CA LEU A 116 6.48 -15.77 -4.68
C LEU A 116 5.01 -15.49 -4.97
N ARG A 117 4.09 -16.22 -4.31
CA ARG A 117 2.64 -16.02 -4.47
C ARG A 117 2.21 -14.63 -3.99
N HIS A 118 2.77 -14.18 -2.86
CA HIS A 118 2.55 -12.85 -2.31
C HIS A 118 2.97 -11.75 -3.29
N ALA A 119 4.18 -11.84 -3.85
CA ALA A 119 4.69 -10.87 -4.84
C ALA A 119 3.86 -10.86 -6.13
N LYS A 120 3.45 -12.03 -6.63
CA LYS A 120 2.53 -12.12 -7.79
C LYS A 120 1.19 -11.44 -7.51
N ALA A 121 0.61 -11.65 -6.34
CA ALA A 121 -0.65 -11.01 -5.97
C ALA A 121 -0.49 -9.49 -5.75
N ARG A 122 0.66 -9.06 -5.20
CA ARG A 122 0.99 -7.65 -5.05
C ARG A 122 1.06 -6.90 -6.38
N ASN A 123 1.54 -7.54 -7.45
CA ASN A 123 1.52 -6.93 -8.78
C ASN A 123 0.11 -6.46 -9.20
N VAL A 124 -0.96 -7.18 -8.81
CA VAL A 124 -2.34 -6.75 -9.10
C VAL A 124 -2.65 -5.44 -8.40
N ILE A 125 -2.19 -5.28 -7.15
CA ILE A 125 -2.37 -4.06 -6.37
C ILE A 125 -1.64 -2.90 -7.06
N GLU A 126 -0.36 -3.08 -7.39
CA GLU A 126 0.45 -2.04 -8.05
C GLU A 126 -0.13 -1.67 -9.44
N ARG A 127 -0.58 -2.66 -10.21
CA ARG A 127 -1.27 -2.44 -11.49
C ARG A 127 -2.55 -1.63 -11.32
N SER A 128 -3.36 -1.91 -10.30
CA SER A 128 -4.59 -1.17 -10.01
C SER A 128 -4.31 0.32 -9.80
N PHE A 129 -3.29 0.64 -8.99
CA PHE A 129 -2.87 2.03 -8.78
C PHE A 129 -2.23 2.67 -10.01
N ARG A 130 -1.52 1.90 -10.83
CA ARG A 130 -0.95 2.39 -12.09
C ARG A 130 -2.05 2.80 -13.08
N VAL A 131 -3.10 1.99 -13.22
CA VAL A 131 -4.27 2.32 -14.06
C VAL A 131 -4.94 3.60 -13.57
N LEU A 132 -5.12 3.75 -12.25
CA LEU A 132 -5.63 5.00 -11.68
C LEU A 132 -4.77 6.21 -12.06
N LYS A 133 -3.43 6.10 -11.91
CA LYS A 133 -2.51 7.19 -12.27
C LYS A 133 -2.52 7.52 -13.76
N GLN A 134 -2.69 6.53 -14.63
CA GLN A 134 -2.79 6.76 -16.07
C GLN A 134 -4.06 7.54 -16.42
N ARG A 135 -5.21 7.13 -15.86
CA ARG A 135 -6.51 7.76 -16.12
C ARG A 135 -6.63 9.15 -15.49
N TRP A 136 -6.08 9.35 -14.30
CA TRP A 136 -6.25 10.58 -13.52
C TRP A 136 -4.91 11.31 -13.39
N ALA A 137 -4.71 12.34 -14.23
CA ALA A 137 -3.50 13.17 -14.21
C ALA A 137 -3.21 13.81 -12.85
N ILE A 138 -4.26 14.06 -12.06
CA ILE A 138 -4.13 14.59 -10.70
C ILE A 138 -3.38 13.65 -9.73
N LEU A 139 -3.33 12.35 -10.03
CA LEU A 139 -2.54 11.39 -9.25
C LEU A 139 -1.08 11.29 -9.73
N ARG A 140 -0.74 12.00 -10.82
CA ARG A 140 0.62 12.11 -11.39
C ARG A 140 1.29 13.44 -11.04
N SER A 141 0.53 14.52 -10.87
CA SER A 141 1.07 15.88 -10.70
C SER A 141 0.66 16.52 -9.36
N SER A 142 1.52 17.41 -8.86
CA SER A 142 1.40 18.14 -7.58
C SER A 142 0.34 19.25 -7.65
N ALA A 143 -0.94 18.88 -7.72
CA ALA A 143 -2.02 19.83 -8.05
C ALA A 143 -3.11 19.99 -6.99
N PHE A 144 -2.89 19.60 -5.73
CA PHE A 144 -3.88 19.87 -4.68
C PHE A 144 -3.42 20.96 -3.72
N VAL A 145 -4.16 22.05 -3.58
CA VAL A 145 -4.07 22.98 -2.45
C VAL A 145 -5.10 22.52 -1.41
N ILE A 146 -4.66 22.07 -0.23
CA ILE A 146 -5.60 21.83 0.88
C ILE A 146 -5.77 23.14 1.64
N SER A 147 -6.80 23.92 1.28
CA SER A 147 -7.30 25.04 2.08
C SER A 147 -8.30 24.49 3.10
N HIS A 148 -7.85 24.31 4.34
CA HIS A 148 -8.70 24.40 5.53
C HIS A 148 -8.37 25.73 6.19
#